data_AF-A0A5C1NF64-F1
#
_entry.id   AF-A0A5C1NF64-F1
#
_cell.length_a   1.000
_cell.length_b   1.000
_cell.length_c   1.000
_cell.angle_alpha   90.00
_cell.angle_beta   90.00
_cell.angle_gamma   90.00
#
_symmetry.space_group_name_H-M   'P 1'
#
loop_
_entity.id
_entity.type
_entity.pdbx_description
1 polymer ?
#
loop_
_entity_poly.entity_id
_entity_poly.type
_entity_poly.pdbx_seq_one_letter_code
_entity_poly.pdbx_strand_id
1 'polypeptide(L)'
;MASTSAKTAAPEVTQVKPEALVERIKTLNPQILGKMPDKRAANLVRMALRALSEEINDTEEGRLRVAGLGGVIIRQVEREGKYGKKEQVKRVVLRPAQPKEKV
;
A
#
# COMPACT_ATOMS: atom_id res chain seq x y z
N MET A 1 7.18 -27.24 36.14
CA MET A 1 7.06 -25.80 35.79
C MET A 1 7.13 -25.70 34.27
N ALA A 2 6.01 -25.39 33.63
CA ALA A 2 5.90 -25.35 32.17
C ALA A 2 6.08 -23.90 31.69
N SER A 3 7.13 -23.66 30.88
CA SER A 3 7.36 -22.41 30.17
C SER A 3 6.78 -22.54 28.76
N THR A 4 5.54 -22.09 28.59
CA THR A 4 4.91 -21.99 27.27
C THR A 4 5.51 -20.80 26.53
N SER A 5 6.41 -21.08 25.58
CA SER A 5 6.89 -20.09 24.62
C SER A 5 5.75 -19.71 23.68
N ALA A 6 5.22 -18.50 23.85
CA ALA A 6 4.26 -17.92 22.93
C ALA A 6 4.93 -17.65 21.58
N LYS A 7 4.79 -18.61 20.66
CA LYS A 7 5.11 -18.44 19.24
C LYS A 7 4.16 -17.38 18.67
N THR A 8 4.61 -16.13 18.60
CA THR A 8 3.88 -15.04 17.94
C THR A 8 3.64 -15.44 16.47
N ALA A 9 2.40 -15.79 16.13
CA ALA A 9 1.99 -16.03 14.76
C ALA A 9 2.18 -14.72 13.96
N ALA A 10 2.83 -14.81 12.80
CA ALA A 10 2.89 -13.70 11.86
C ALA A 10 1.44 -13.31 11.46
N PRO A 11 1.11 -12.02 11.38
CA PRO A 11 -0.24 -11.59 11.00
C PRO A 11 -0.58 -12.13 9.60
N GLU A 12 -1.81 -12.63 9.42
CA GLU A 12 -2.30 -13.06 8.12
C GLU A 12 -2.30 -11.88 7.14
N VAL A 13 -1.59 -12.04 6.02
CA VAL A 13 -1.50 -10.99 4.99
C VAL A 13 -2.75 -11.05 4.13
N THR A 14 -3.66 -10.09 4.30
CA THR A 14 -4.81 -9.94 3.39
C THR A 14 -4.36 -9.30 2.08
N GLN A 15 -4.51 -10.03 0.97
CA GLN A 15 -4.14 -9.56 -0.36
C GLN A 15 -5.33 -8.87 -1.06
N VAL A 16 -5.16 -7.62 -1.48
CA VAL A 16 -6.12 -6.91 -2.32
C VAL A 16 -5.71 -7.05 -3.79
N LYS A 17 -6.61 -7.57 -4.64
CA LYS A 17 -6.36 -7.76 -6.07
C LYS A 17 -6.91 -6.59 -6.91
N PRO A 18 -6.32 -6.29 -8.09
CA PRO A 18 -6.81 -5.22 -8.96
C PRO A 18 -8.28 -5.36 -9.35
N GLU A 19 -8.77 -6.58 -9.55
CA GLU A 19 -10.16 -6.86 -9.91
C GLU A 19 -11.14 -6.40 -8.82
N ALA A 20 -10.80 -6.63 -7.54
CA ALA A 20 -11.59 -6.17 -6.41
C ALA A 20 -11.63 -4.64 -6.31
N LEU A 21 -10.57 -3.95 -6.74
CA LEU A 21 -10.56 -2.48 -6.82
C LEU A 21 -11.44 -1.97 -7.96
N VAL A 22 -11.45 -2.64 -9.11
CA VAL A 22 -12.34 -2.32 -10.24
C VAL A 22 -13.80 -2.46 -9.83
N GLU A 23 -14.16 -3.51 -9.11
CA GLU A 23 -15.52 -3.67 -8.57
C GLU A 23 -15.91 -2.53 -7.64
N ARG A 24 -15.03 -2.15 -6.70
CA ARG A 24 -15.26 -0.99 -5.81
C ARG A 24 -15.42 0.31 -6.59
N ILE A 25 -14.62 0.53 -7.64
CA ILE A 25 -14.72 1.71 -8.50
C ILE A 25 -16.10 1.77 -9.18
N LYS A 26 -16.58 0.63 -9.72
CA LYS A 26 -17.92 0.54 -10.33
C LYS A 26 -19.04 0.84 -9.33
N THR A 27 -18.91 0.36 -8.08
CA THR A 27 -19.86 0.67 -7.00
C THR A 27 -19.89 2.15 -6.65
N LEU A 28 -18.73 2.81 -6.63
CA LEU A 28 -18.62 4.24 -6.32
C LEU A 28 -19.14 5.13 -7.46
N ASN A 29 -18.83 4.79 -8.71
CA ASN A 29 -19.31 5.49 -9.89
C ASN A 29 -19.39 4.53 -11.10
N PRO A 30 -20.58 4.04 -11.47
CA PRO A 30 -20.74 3.08 -12.56
C PRO A 30 -20.31 3.59 -13.93
N GLN A 31 -20.32 4.92 -14.14
CA GLN A 31 -20.02 5.52 -15.45
C GLN A 31 -18.52 5.79 -15.65
N ILE A 32 -17.70 5.73 -14.59
CA ILE A 32 -16.30 6.16 -14.65
C ILE A 32 -15.43 5.30 -15.57
N LEU A 33 -15.79 4.02 -15.73
CA LEU A 33 -15.11 3.08 -16.63
C LEU A 33 -15.78 3.03 -18.01
N GLY A 34 -16.94 3.67 -18.21
CA GLY A 34 -17.67 3.67 -19.47
C GLY A 34 -17.90 2.27 -20.03
N LYS A 35 -17.47 2.06 -21.28
CA LYS A 35 -17.53 0.76 -21.99
C LYS A 35 -16.23 -0.07 -21.86
N MET A 36 -15.35 0.28 -20.92
CA MET A 36 -14.06 -0.39 -20.78
C MET A 36 -14.24 -1.84 -20.30
N PRO A 37 -13.61 -2.83 -20.95
CA PRO A 37 -13.62 -4.21 -20.47
C PRO A 37 -12.91 -4.36 -19.13
N ASP A 38 -13.44 -5.22 -18.25
CA ASP A 38 -12.94 -5.43 -16.88
C ASP A 38 -11.46 -5.80 -16.81
N LYS A 39 -11.00 -6.66 -17.73
CA LYS A 39 -9.58 -7.03 -17.83
C LYS A 39 -8.69 -5.80 -18.11
N ARG A 40 -9.16 -4.88 -18.96
CA ARG A 40 -8.42 -3.66 -19.29
C ARG A 40 -8.42 -2.70 -18.11
N ALA A 41 -9.54 -2.57 -17.39
CA ALA A 41 -9.62 -1.78 -16.17
C ALA A 41 -8.70 -2.32 -15.06
N ALA A 42 -8.67 -3.64 -14.86
CA ALA A 42 -7.79 -4.29 -13.87
C ALA A 42 -6.31 -4.09 -14.21
N ASN A 43 -5.94 -4.18 -15.49
CA ASN A 43 -4.58 -3.88 -15.95
C ASN A 43 -4.22 -2.40 -15.73
N LEU A 44 -5.14 -1.47 -15.99
CA LEU A 44 -4.92 -0.05 -15.73
C LEU A 44 -4.65 0.21 -14.24
N VAL A 45 -5.47 -0.36 -13.36
CA VAL A 45 -5.28 -0.26 -11.90
C VAL A 45 -3.94 -0.85 -11.49
N ARG A 46 -3.57 -2.02 -12.03
CA ARG A 46 -2.26 -2.66 -11.76
C ARG A 46 -1.09 -1.77 -12.19
N MET A 47 -1.16 -1.16 -13.37
CA MET A 47 -0.11 -0.27 -13.86
C MET A 47 0.01 0.99 -13.00
N ALA A 48 -1.12 1.59 -12.59
CA ALA A 48 -1.11 2.75 -11.71
C ALA A 48 -0.48 2.43 -10.34
N LEU A 49 -0.81 1.27 -9.75
CA LEU A 49 -0.21 0.83 -8.49
C LEU A 49 1.29 0.53 -8.63
N ARG A 50 1.72 0.00 -9.78
CA ARG A 50 3.13 -0.24 -10.06
C ARG A 50 3.91 1.06 -10.18
N ALA A 51 3.41 2.02 -10.97
CA ALA A 51 4.04 3.34 -11.11
C ALA A 51 4.14 4.05 -9.73
N LEU A 52 3.10 3.97 -8.90
CA LEU A 52 3.16 4.48 -7.53
C LEU A 52 4.22 3.78 -6.67
N SER A 53 4.35 2.46 -6.81
CA SER A 53 5.38 1.71 -6.09
C SER A 53 6.79 2.11 -6.52
N GLU A 54 6.99 2.38 -7.81
CA GLU A 54 8.26 2.85 -8.36
C GLU A 54 8.61 4.24 -7.77
N GLU A 55 7.68 5.20 -7.79
CA GLU A 55 7.85 6.52 -7.18
C GLU A 55 8.24 6.45 -5.68
N ILE A 56 7.55 5.58 -4.92
CA ILE A 56 7.85 5.37 -3.50
C ILE A 56 9.24 4.77 -3.30
N ASN A 57 9.67 3.87 -4.18
CA ASN A 57 10.97 3.22 -4.09
C ASN A 57 12.12 4.14 -4.50
N ASP A 58 11.90 5.03 -5.47
CA ASP A 58 12.88 5.99 -5.95
C ASP A 58 13.07 7.18 -5.01
N THR A 59 12.06 7.51 -4.18
CA THR A 59 12.16 8.59 -3.19
C THR A 59 13.00 8.16 -1.99
N GLU A 60 14.18 8.76 -1.78
CA GLU A 60 15.10 8.37 -0.70
C GLU A 60 14.56 8.64 0.71
N GLU A 61 14.13 9.88 0.98
CA GLU A 61 13.52 10.30 2.24
C GLU A 61 12.53 11.45 1.99
N GLY A 62 11.47 11.53 2.80
CA GLY A 62 10.56 12.67 2.79
C GLY A 62 9.09 12.30 2.88
N ARG A 63 8.24 13.14 2.29
CA ARG A 63 6.78 12.98 2.30
C ARG A 63 6.24 13.13 0.89
N LEU A 64 5.56 12.09 0.40
CA LEU A 64 4.81 12.12 -0.85
C LEU A 64 3.33 12.34 -0.54
N ARG A 65 2.68 13.26 -1.27
CA ARG A 65 1.21 13.38 -1.26
C ARG A 65 0.66 12.75 -2.52
N VAL A 66 -0.15 11.71 -2.36
CA VAL A 66 -0.79 11.00 -3.46
C VAL A 66 -2.28 11.33 -3.42
N ALA A 67 -2.75 12.07 -4.43
CA ALA A 67 -4.16 12.43 -4.55
C ALA A 67 -5.03 11.16 -4.58
N GLY A 68 -6.10 11.14 -3.78
CA GLY A 68 -7.00 9.99 -3.67
C GLY A 68 -6.51 8.84 -2.77
N LEU A 69 -5.24 8.83 -2.34
CA LEU A 69 -4.70 7.81 -1.43
C LEU A 69 -4.32 8.39 -0.06
N GLY A 70 -3.65 9.54 -0.01
CA GLY A 70 -3.20 10.19 1.22
C GLY A 70 -1.71 10.55 1.21
N GLY A 71 -1.08 10.57 2.39
CA GLY A 71 0.33 10.88 2.55
C GLY A 71 1.18 9.63 2.73
N VAL A 72 2.29 9.51 2.03
CA VAL A 72 3.30 8.47 2.24
C VAL A 72 4.53 9.11 2.88
N ILE A 73 4.92 8.64 4.06
CA ILE A 73 6.11 9.10 4.77
C ILE A 73 7.22 8.07 4.57
N ILE A 74 8.36 8.51 4.07
CA ILE A 74 9.52 7.68 3.77
C ILE A 74 10.65 8.14 4.68
N ARG A 75 11.24 7.20 5.43
CA ARG A 75 12.36 7.45 6.35
C ARG A 75 13.39 6.34 6.22
N GLN A 76 14.65 6.67 6.43
CA GLN A 76 15.67 5.66 6.69
C GLN A 76 15.74 5.41 8.20
N VAL A 77 15.74 4.14 8.60
CA VAL A 77 15.86 3.75 10.02
C VAL A 77 16.97 2.74 10.19
N GLU A 78 17.77 2.90 11.23
CA GLU A 78 18.72 1.87 11.65
C GLU A 78 17.93 0.72 12.28
N ARG A 79 18.15 -0.49 11.78
CA ARG A 79 17.67 -1.72 12.39
C ARG A 79 18.86 -2.60 12.68
N GLU A 80 18.85 -3.23 13.84
CA GLU A 80 19.83 -4.27 14.14
C GLU A 80 19.54 -5.48 13.23
N GLY A 81 20.45 -5.72 12.29
CA GLY A 81 20.43 -6.83 11.36
C GLY A 81 20.87 -8.13 12.04
N LYS A 82 20.78 -9.23 11.29
CA LYS A 82 21.30 -10.52 11.79
C LYS A 82 22.79 -10.37 12.11
N TYR A 83 23.21 -10.94 13.24
CA TYR A 83 24.60 -10.91 13.71
C TYR A 83 25.12 -9.54 14.23
N GLY A 84 24.24 -8.67 14.73
CA GLY A 84 24.63 -7.44 15.43
C GLY A 84 25.17 -6.32 14.54
N LYS A 85 25.00 -6.45 13.21
CA LYS A 85 25.33 -5.37 12.27
C LYS A 85 24.16 -4.41 12.16
N LYS A 86 24.40 -3.10 12.25
CA LYS A 86 23.39 -2.08 11.95
C LYS A 86 23.13 -2.02 10.45
N GLU A 87 21.88 -2.21 10.04
CA GLU A 87 21.42 -2.06 8.66
C GLU A 87 20.53 -0.82 8.55
N GLN A 88 20.76 0.02 7.55
CA GLN A 88 19.81 1.08 7.21
C GLN A 88 18.68 0.49 6.36
N VAL A 89 17.46 0.55 6.89
CA VAL A 89 16.27 0.02 6.22
C VAL A 89 15.33 1.17 5.87
N LYS A 90 14.78 1.14 4.67
CA LYS A 90 13.74 2.08 4.25
C LYS A 90 12.41 1.74 4.91
N ARG A 91 11.89 2.68 5.71
CA ARG A 91 10.56 2.59 6.32
C ARG A 91 9.58 3.46 5.57
N VAL A 92 8.57 2.83 4.99
CA VAL A 92 7.46 3.48 4.29
C VAL A 92 6.20 3.39 5.16
N VAL A 93 5.56 4.52 5.42
CA VAL A 93 4.32 4.59 6.21
C VAL A 93 3.25 5.32 5.40
N LEU A 94 2.19 4.60 5.02
CA LEU A 94 1.01 5.20 4.42
C LEU A 94 0.10 5.78 5.51
N ARG A 95 -0.30 7.04 5.33
CA ARG A 95 -1.38 7.71 6.05
C ARG A 95 -2.54 7.93 5.10
N PRO A 96 -3.56 7.05 5.10
CA PRO A 96 -4.70 7.16 4.20
C PRO A 96 -5.42 8.50 4.36
N ALA A 97 -5.91 9.05 3.25
CA ALA A 97 -6.83 10.19 3.29
C ALA A 97 -8.12 9.76 4.02
N GLN A 98 -8.61 10.63 4.91
CA GLN A 98 -9.92 10.39 5.51
C GLN A 98 -11.01 10.62 4.47
N PRO A 99 -12.08 9.79 4.45
CA PRO A 99 -13.23 10.03 3.60
C PRO A 99 -13.75 11.44 3.88
N LYS A 100 -13.93 12.25 2.85
CA LYS A 100 -14.70 13.48 3.01
C LYS A 100 -16.16 13.05 3.17
N GLU A 101 -16.76 13.33 4.32
CA GLU A 101 -18.22 13.26 4.46
C GLU A 101 -18.83 14.08 3.32
N LYS A 102 -19.77 13.48 2.59
CA LYS A 102 -20.55 14.22 1.61
C LYS A 102 -21.47 15.14 2.42
N VAL A 103 -21.17 16.44 2.39
CA VAL A 103 -22.15 17.49 2.74
C VAL A 103 -23.21 17.53 1.65
#